data_AF-A0A0L8FRP0-F1
#
_entry.id   AF-A0A0L8FRP0-F1
#
_cell.length_a   1.000
_cell.length_b   1.000
_cell.length_c   1.000
_cell.angle_alpha   90.00
_cell.angle_beta   90.00
_cell.angle_gamma   90.00
#
_symmetry.space_group_name_H-M   'P 1'
#
loop_
_entity.id
_entity.type
_entity.pdbx_description
1 polymer ?
#
loop_
_entity_poly.entity_id
_entity_poly.type
_entity_poly.pdbx_seq_one_letter_code
_entity_poly.pdbx_strand_id
1 'polypeptide(L)' 'GFPVNFSILATFKADVGNSANLFTLYHNDDAREQLSLKVGSEIRLLYSDTQKSPEPEYYPTLKINLTDGE' A
#
# COMPACT_ATOMS: atom_id res chain seq x y z
N GLY A 1 13.75 9.05 8.90
CA GLY A 1 13.76 8.17 7.72
C GLY A 1 12.94 6.93 8.02
N PHE A 2 12.39 6.29 6.99
CA PHE A 2 11.65 5.02 7.15
C PHE A 2 12.65 3.85 7.20
N PRO A 3 12.44 2.81 8.04
CA PRO A 3 13.38 1.70 8.17
C PRO A 3 13.45 0.85 6.90
N VAL A 4 14.63 0.27 6.63
CA VAL A 4 14.85 -0.63 5.48
C VAL A 4 14.01 -1.90 5.58
N ASN A 5 13.87 -2.45 6.79
CA ASN A 5 13.07 -3.63 7.08
C ASN A 5 11.96 -3.29 8.05
N PHE A 6 10.75 -3.73 7.77
CA PHE A 6 9.57 -3.47 8.60
C PHE A 6 8.52 -4.57 8.38
N SER A 7 7.47 -4.55 9.18
CA SER A 7 6.30 -5.41 9.00
C SER A 7 5.04 -4.59 9.22
N ILE A 8 3.98 -4.92 8.48
CA ILE A 8 2.66 -4.34 8.64
C ILE A 8 1.74 -5.47 9.07
N LEU A 9 1.04 -5.27 10.19
CA LEU A 9 -0.01 -6.16 10.65
C LEU A 9 -1.27 -5.33 10.85
N ALA A 10 -2.37 -5.76 10.25
CA ALA A 10 -3.65 -5.09 10.35
C ALA A 10 -4.79 -6.11 10.34
N THR A 11 -5.90 -5.75 10.96
CA THR A 11 -7.16 -6.50 10.92
C THR A 11 -8.26 -5.52 10.54
N PHE A 12 -8.98 -5.83 9.48
CA PHE A 12 -10.10 -5.03 8.99
C PHE A 12 -11.11 -5.95 8.29
N LYS A 13 -12.32 -5.44 8.11
CA LYS A 13 -13.34 -6.06 7.25
C LYS A 13 -13.68 -5.07 6.15
N ALA A 14 -13.38 -5.42 4.91
CA ALA A 14 -13.71 -4.57 3.77
C ALA A 14 -15.16 -4.81 3.33
N ASP A 15 -15.77 -3.78 2.75
CA ASP A 15 -17.02 -3.94 2.02
C ASP A 15 -16.77 -4.71 0.73
N VAL A 16 -17.74 -5.55 0.34
CA VAL A 16 -17.61 -6.43 -0.82
C VAL A 16 -17.37 -5.59 -2.09
N GLY A 17 -16.32 -5.95 -2.82
CA GLY A 17 -15.89 -5.29 -4.05
C GLY A 17 -15.24 -3.91 -3.87
N ASN A 18 -15.07 -3.41 -2.65
CA ASN A 18 -14.54 -2.06 -2.41
C ASN A 18 -13.02 -2.06 -2.22
N SER A 19 -12.31 -1.29 -3.03
CA SER A 19 -10.86 -1.09 -2.87
C SER A 19 -10.57 0.22 -2.14
N ALA A 20 -9.58 0.20 -1.24
CA ALA A 20 -9.18 1.40 -0.49
C ALA A 20 -7.68 1.39 -0.19
N ASN A 21 -7.13 2.58 0.08
CA ASN A 21 -5.84 2.67 0.77
C ASN A 21 -6.09 2.38 2.25
N LEU A 22 -5.47 1.33 2.79
CA LEU A 22 -5.51 1.04 4.23
C LEU A 22 -4.75 2.11 5.02
N PHE A 23 -3.60 2.54 4.51
CA PHE A 23 -2.88 3.71 5.01
C PHE A 23 -2.03 4.33 3.91
N THR A 24 -1.66 5.59 4.11
CA THR A 24 -0.70 6.30 3.27
C THR A 24 0.21 7.15 4.17
N LEU A 25 1.52 7.07 3.94
CA LEU A 25 2.53 7.91 4.54
C LEU A 25 3.04 8.90 3.51
N TYR A 26 3.00 10.17 3.88
CA TYR A 26 3.48 11.26 3.05
C TYR A 26 4.81 11.77 3.56
N HIS A 27 5.64 12.23 2.63
CA HIS A 27 6.85 12.95 2.96
C HIS A 27 6.50 14.35 3.49
N ASN A 28 7.16 14.79 4.56
CA ASN A 28 6.80 16.03 5.25
C ASN A 28 6.99 17.28 4.39
N ASP A 29 8.02 17.31 3.54
CA ASP A 29 8.46 18.54 2.89
C ASP A 29 7.67 18.85 1.60
N ASP A 30 7.18 17.83 0.90
CA ASP A 30 6.52 17.98 -0.41
C ASP A 30 5.21 17.19 -0.53
N ALA A 31 4.72 16.61 0.57
CA ALA A 31 3.49 15.83 0.62
C ALA A 31 3.42 14.68 -0.42
N ARG A 32 4.57 14.23 -0.94
CA ARG A 32 4.59 13.07 -1.85
C ARG A 32 4.27 11.80 -1.10
N GLU A 33 3.52 10.90 -1.73
CA GLU A 33 3.25 9.57 -1.20
C GLU A 33 4.56 8.75 -1.16
N GLN A 34 5.03 8.45 0.05
CA GLN A 34 6.27 7.71 0.26
C GLN A 34 6.01 6.20 0.44
N LEU A 35 4.90 5.85 1.09
CA LEU A 35 4.48 4.47 1.33
C LEU A 35 2.96 4.41 1.39
N SER A 36 2.35 3.42 0.76
CA SER A 36 0.90 3.21 0.83
C SER A 36 0.56 1.75 0.63
N LEU A 37 -0.42 1.26 1.37
CA LEU A 37 -0.93 -0.09 1.23
C LEU A 37 -2.35 -0.01 0.69
N LYS A 38 -2.55 -0.47 -0.54
CA LYS A 38 -3.87 -0.61 -1.14
C LYS A 38 -4.38 -2.03 -0.93
N VAL A 39 -5.62 -2.13 -0.51
CA VAL A 39 -6.34 -3.38 -0.27
C VAL A 39 -7.62 -3.40 -1.10
N GLY A 40 -7.95 -4.57 -1.64
CA GLY A 40 -9.04 -4.71 -2.60
C GLY A 40 -9.15 -6.14 -3.09
N SER A 41 -9.46 -6.31 -4.38
CA SER A 41 -9.31 -7.58 -5.09
C SER A 41 -7.85 -8.06 -5.21
N GLU A 42 -6.91 -7.16 -4.94
CA GLU A 42 -5.48 -7.44 -4.79
C GLU A 42 -4.89 -6.55 -3.69
N ILE A 43 -3.74 -6.95 -3.16
CA ILE A 43 -2.96 -6.14 -2.22
C ILE A 43 -1.80 -5.52 -2.99
N ARG A 44 -1.67 -4.20 -2.95
CA ARG A 44 -0.57 -3.49 -3.61
C ARG A 44 0.19 -2.62 -2.61
N LEU A 45 1.51 -2.84 -2.52
CA LEU A 45 2.41 -2.02 -1.70
C LEU A 45 3.10 -0.98 -2.58
N LEU A 46 2.68 0.27 -2.46
CA LEU A 46 3.32 1.39 -3.14
C LEU A 46 4.42 1.90 -2.23
N TYR A 47 5.63 2.03 -2.74
CA TYR A 47 6.73 2.65 -2.00
C TYR A 47 7.57 3.48 -2.97
N SER A 48 8.11 4.59 -2.48
CA SER A 48 8.93 5.50 -3.26
C SER A 48 10.15 5.91 -2.45
N ASP A 49 11.34 5.63 -2.97
CA ASP A 49 12.59 6.10 -2.38
C ASP A 49 12.87 7.57 -2.74
N THR A 50 14.03 8.08 -2.34
CA THR A 50 14.45 9.47 -2.63
C THR A 50 14.62 9.76 -4.12
N GLN A 51 14.74 8.74 -4.96
CA GLN A 51 14.88 8.83 -6.41
C GLN A 51 13.55 8.55 -7.14
N LYS A 52 12.44 8.42 -6.41
CA LYS A 52 11.11 8.05 -6.92
C LYS A 52 11.04 6.63 -7.49
N SER A 53 11.94 5.76 -7.07
CA SER A 53 11.98 4.35 -7.47
C SER A 53 11.28 3.47 -6.42
N PRO A 54 10.66 2.35 -6.82
CA PRO A 54 10.47 1.89 -8.20
C PRO A 54 9.28 2.56 -8.90
N GLU A 55 9.20 2.42 -10.22
CA GLU A 55 8.04 2.86 -11.00
C GLU A 55 6.78 2.04 -10.64
N PRO A 56 5.57 2.60 -10.82
CA PRO A 56 4.33 1.97 -10.34
C PRO A 56 4.05 0.54 -10.83
N GLU A 57 4.52 0.16 -12.01
CA GLU A 57 4.43 -1.18 -12.57
C GLU A 57 5.23 -2.23 -11.80
N TYR A 58 6.24 -1.81 -11.05
CA TYR A 58 7.11 -2.68 -10.27
C TYR A 58 6.70 -2.76 -8.80
N TYR A 59 5.56 -2.15 -8.43
CA TYR A 59 5.05 -2.27 -7.07
C TYR A 59 4.66 -3.72 -6.74
N PRO A 60 5.14 -4.26 -5.62
CA PRO A 60 4.74 -5.58 -5.15
C PRO A 60 3.22 -5.69 -5.10
N THR A 61 2.70 -6.67 -5.83
CA THR A 61 1.27 -6.95 -5.92
C THR A 61 1.05 -8.41 -5.53
N LEU A 62 0.26 -8.63 -4.49
CA LEU A 62 -0.21 -9.95 -4.09
C LEU A 62 -1.64 -10.15 -4.59
N LYS A 63 -1.86 -11.21 -5.35
CA LYS A 63 -3.17 -11.56 -5.93
C LYS A 63 -4.06 -12.26 -4.89
N ILE A 64 -4.36 -11.56 -3.81
CA ILE A 64 -5.24 -11.99 -2.72
C ILE A 64 -6.42 -11.04 -2.71
N ASN A 65 -7.64 -11.57 -2.84
CA ASN A 65 -8.86 -10.79 -2.70
C ASN A 65 -9.19 -10.65 -1.21
N LEU A 66 -9.27 -9.42 -0.72
CA LEU A 66 -9.68 -9.11 0.66
C LEU A 66 -11.09 -8.52 0.73
N THR A 67 -11.84 -8.60 -0.37
CA THR A 67 -13.14 -7.94 -0.60
C THR A 67 -14.20 -8.88 -1.18
N ASP A 68 -14.02 -10.19 -1.06
CA ASP A 68 -15.02 -11.20 -1.45
C ASP A 68 -16.16 -11.33 -0.42
N GLY A 69 -15.95 -10.86 0.81
CA GLY A 69 -16.96 -10.88 1.87
C GLY A 69 -17.04 -12.19 2.63
N GLU A 70 -16.10 -13.11 2.40
CA GLU A 70 -15.92 -14.34 3.19
C GLU A 70 -15.26 -14.08 4.54
#